data_AF-A0A6P0R7F3-F1
#
_entry.id   AF-A0A6P0R7F3-F1
#
_cell.length_a   1.000
_cell.length_b   1.000
_cell.length_c   1.000
_cell.angle_alpha   90.00
_cell.angle_beta   90.00
_cell.angle_gamma   90.00
#
_symmetry.space_group_name_H-M   'P 1'
#
loop_
_entity.id
_entity.type
_entity.pdbx_description
1 polymer ?
#
loop_
_entity_poly.entity_id
_entity_poly.type
_entity_poly.pdbx_seq_one_letter_code
_entity_poly.pdbx_strand_id
1 'polypeptide(L)' 'MLPGSWARELSRVNPKGTSQYCWECLNKVSKSLSERWHSCNNCGQQLDRDYNSALLI' A
#
# COMPACT_ATOMS: atom_id res chain seq x y z
N MET A 1 28.40 13.82 22.27
CA MET A 1 27.17 13.01 22.20
C MET A 1 25.98 13.96 22.16
N LEU A 2 25.32 14.10 21.01
CA LEU A 2 24.09 14.91 20.91
C LEU A 2 22.87 13.98 20.97
N PRO A 3 21.81 14.35 21.71
CA PRO A 3 20.64 13.51 21.88
C PRO A 3 19.76 13.52 20.62
N GLY A 4 19.46 12.33 20.11
CA GLY A 4 18.27 12.00 19.30
C GLY A 4 17.89 12.91 18.13
N SER A 5 18.60 12.82 17.01
CA SER A 5 18.11 13.38 15.73
C SER A 5 17.20 12.37 15.00
N TRP A 6 16.00 12.13 15.52
CA TRP A 6 14.96 11.33 14.85
C TRP A 6 14.04 12.21 13.99
N ALA A 7 14.57 13.27 13.39
CA ALA A 7 13.78 14.15 12.54
C ALA A 7 13.25 13.36 11.34
N ARG A 8 11.93 13.12 11.29
CA ARG A 8 11.24 12.54 10.14
C ARG A 8 10.52 13.66 9.41
N GLU A 9 10.75 13.73 8.10
CA GLU A 9 9.98 14.60 7.22
C GLU A 9 8.62 13.95 6.93
N LEU A 10 7.54 14.72 7.05
CA LEU A 10 6.18 14.27 6.82
C LEU A 10 5.63 14.93 5.56
N SER A 11 5.32 14.12 4.56
CA SER A 11 4.60 14.56 3.35
C SER A 11 3.14 14.11 3.42
N ARG A 12 2.22 14.97 2.94
CA ARG A 12 0.80 14.61 2.79
C ARG A 12 0.59 14.00 1.40
N VAL A 13 -0.13 12.89 1.38
CA VAL A 13 -0.47 12.14 0.16
C VAL A 13 -1.98 11.90 0.09
N ASN A 14 -2.51 11.63 -1.10
CA ASN A 14 -3.92 11.27 -1.28
C ASN A 14 -4.05 9.74 -1.41
N PRO A 15 -4.52 9.02 -0.37
CA PRO A 15 -4.57 7.56 -0.38
C PRO A 15 -5.82 6.99 -1.06
N LYS A 16 -6.70 7.83 -1.63
CA LYS A 16 -8.00 7.40 -2.12
C LYS A 16 -7.85 6.34 -3.23
N GLY A 17 -8.34 5.14 -2.96
CA GLY A 17 -8.45 4.06 -3.94
C GLY A 17 -7.24 3.13 -4.04
N THR A 18 -6.16 3.36 -3.28
CA THR A 18 -4.93 2.54 -3.35
C THR A 18 -5.18 1.06 -3.02
N SER A 19 -6.17 0.75 -2.17
CA SER A 19 -6.57 -0.62 -1.83
C SER A 19 -7.10 -1.47 -3.00
N GLN A 20 -7.43 -0.83 -4.13
CA GLN A 20 -7.95 -1.48 -5.33
C GLN A 20 -6.87 -1.70 -6.39
N TYR A 21 -5.64 -1.26 -6.18
CA TYR A 21 -4.54 -1.39 -7.15
C TYR A 21 -3.43 -2.26 -6.58
N CYS A 22 -2.81 -3.07 -7.45
CA CYS A 22 -1.61 -3.81 -7.10
C CYS A 22 -0.41 -2.85 -7.03
N TRP A 23 0.37 -2.93 -5.96
CA TRP A 23 1.56 -2.08 -5.79
C TRP A 23 2.62 -2.32 -6.87
N GLU A 24 2.77 -3.57 -7.31
CA GLU A 24 3.81 -4.00 -8.25
C GLU A 24 3.47 -3.63 -9.70
N CYS A 25 2.26 -3.98 -10.15
CA CYS A 25 1.90 -3.88 -11.57
C CYS A 25 0.80 -2.86 -11.88
N LEU A 26 0.29 -2.16 -10.87
CA LEU A 26 -0.79 -1.16 -10.97
C LEU A 26 -2.10 -1.67 -11.59
N ASN A 27 -2.25 -2.99 -11.78
CA ASN A 27 -3.51 -3.56 -12.23
C ASN A 27 -4.59 -3.37 -11.15
N LYS A 28 -5.80 -3.01 -11.59
CA LYS A 28 -6.94 -2.90 -10.69
C LYS A 28 -7.40 -4.29 -10.27
N VAL A 29 -7.42 -4.53 -8.97
CA VAL A 29 -7.93 -5.74 -8.32
C VAL A 29 -9.13 -5.33 -7.48
N SER A 30 -10.31 -5.40 -8.08
CA SER A 30 -11.58 -5.07 -7.43
C SER A 30 -11.83 -5.99 -6.24
N LYS A 31 -12.02 -5.41 -5.06
CA LYS A 31 -12.24 -6.15 -3.81
C LYS A 31 -13.08 -5.36 -2.81
N SER A 32 -13.80 -6.07 -1.95
CA SER A 32 -14.58 -5.45 -0.86
C SER A 32 -13.67 -5.00 0.29
N LEU A 33 -14.23 -4.19 1.20
CA LEU A 33 -13.51 -3.81 2.43
C LEU A 33 -13.31 -4.99 3.40
N SER A 34 -14.13 -6.04 3.30
CA SER A 34 -13.97 -7.26 4.09
C SER A 34 -12.85 -8.16 3.57
N GLU A 35 -12.46 -8.02 2.29
CA GLU A 35 -11.34 -8.75 1.73
C GLU A 35 -10.01 -8.14 2.19
N ARG A 36 -9.35 -8.84 3.11
CA ARG A 36 -8.10 -8.41 3.76
C ARG A 36 -6.84 -8.86 3.03
N TRP A 37 -6.96 -9.82 2.11
CA TRP A 37 -5.85 -10.34 1.31
C TRP A 37 -5.83 -9.69 -0.07
N HIS A 38 -4.66 -9.34 -0.58
CA HIS A 38 -4.46 -8.94 -1.96
C HIS A 38 -3.87 -10.11 -2.75
N SER A 39 -4.61 -10.59 -3.74
CA SER A 39 -4.12 -11.55 -4.73
C SER A 39 -4.23 -10.94 -6.13
N CYS A 40 -3.09 -10.69 -6.79
CA CYS A 40 -3.07 -10.11 -8.13
C CYS A 40 -2.90 -11.20 -9.19
N ASN A 41 -3.94 -11.42 -10.01
CA ASN A 41 -3.88 -12.40 -11.11
C ASN A 41 -2.99 -11.95 -12.29
N ASN A 42 -2.57 -10.68 -12.33
CA ASN A 42 -1.74 -10.16 -13.41
C ASN A 42 -0.24 -10.40 -13.17
N CYS A 43 0.24 -10.16 -11.94
CA CYS A 43 1.67 -10.30 -11.61
C CYS A 43 1.96 -11.36 -10.54
N GLY A 44 0.94 -11.98 -9.95
CA GLY A 44 1.08 -13.04 -8.95
C GLY A 44 1.33 -12.57 -7.51
N GLN A 45 1.35 -11.26 -7.24
CA GLN A 45 1.55 -10.73 -5.89
C GLN A 45 0.47 -11.20 -4.91
N GLN A 46 0.90 -11.61 -3.72
CA GLN A 46 0.06 -12.15 -2.65
C GLN A 46 0.54 -11.62 -1.28
N LEU A 47 -0.24 -10.74 -0.67
CA LEU A 47 0.09 -10.10 0.62
C LEU A 47 -1.15 -9.50 1.30
N ASP A 48 -1.03 -9.04 2.54
CA ASP A 48 -2.08 -8.25 3.19
C ASP A 48 -2.40 -6.97 2.38
N ARG A 49 -3.69 -6.66 2.26
CA ARG A 49 -4.19 -5.53 1.48
C ARG A 49 -3.65 -4.19 1.98
N ASP A 50 -3.52 -4.00 3.29
CA ASP A 50 -3.07 -2.72 3.84
C ASP A 50 -1.58 -2.54 3.62
N TYR A 51 -0.78 -3.62 3.67
CA TYR A 51 0.63 -3.56 3.28
C TYR A 51 0.77 -3.19 1.79
N ASN A 52 -0.04 -3.80 0.90
CA ASN A 52 -0.11 -3.40 -0.51
C ASN A 52 -0.48 -1.91 -0.67
N SER A 53 -1.47 -1.43 0.07
CA SER A 53 -1.89 -0.03 0.03
C SER A 53 -0.82 0.93 0.54
N ALA A 54 -0.07 0.56 1.56
CA ALA A 54 0.99 1.37 2.13
C ALA A 54 2.18 1.53 1.18
N LEU A 55 2.48 0.53 0.35
CA LEU A 55 3.54 0.61 -0.66
C LEU A 55 3.21 1.58 -1.81
N LEU A 56 1.95 1.99 -1.96
CA LEU A 56 1.50 2.92 -3.01
C LEU A 56 1.52 4.39 -2.58
N ILE A 57 1.90 4.72 -1.34
CA ILE A 57 1.77 6.07 -0.76
C ILE A 57 2.99 6.50 0.06
#